data_AF-A0A2T1C9E3-F1
#
_entry.id   AF-A0A2T1C9E3-F1
#
_cell.length_a   1.000
_cell.length_b   1.000
_cell.length_c   1.000
_cell.angle_alpha   90.00
_cell.angle_beta   90.00
_cell.angle_gamma   90.00
#
_symmetry.space_group_name_H-M   'P 1'
#
loop_
_entity.id
_entity.type
_entity.pdbx_description
1 polymer ?
#
loop_
_entity_poly.entity_id
_entity_poly.type
_entity_poly.pdbx_seq_one_letter_code
_entity_poly.pdbx_strand_id
1 'polypeptide(L)'
;MSDLQPEDYAYARIPARVLGCLNNGEITVIIFPGGETFLEEPFSIDFIPPDLRMPNSEFDILTTYPGAEIVRILRKDEACPEIDLNSQY
;
A
#
# COMPACT_ATOMS: atom_id res chain seq x y z
N MET A 1 -23.86 8.28 12.36
CA MET A 1 -22.92 7.74 11.36
C MET A 1 -22.62 8.90 10.45
N SER A 2 -21.51 9.59 10.68
CA SER A 2 -21.15 10.77 9.90
C SER A 2 -20.52 10.28 8.62
N ASP A 3 -21.20 10.49 7.49
CA ASP A 3 -20.63 10.29 6.17
C ASP A 3 -19.46 11.27 6.00
N LEU A 4 -18.23 10.76 6.11
CA LEU A 4 -17.02 11.51 5.78
C LEU A 4 -17.15 11.95 4.32
N GLN A 5 -17.06 13.26 4.08
CA GLN A 5 -17.05 13.78 2.72
C GLN A 5 -15.76 13.29 2.02
N PRO A 6 -15.77 13.04 0.70
CA PRO A 6 -14.58 12.61 -0.05
C PRO A 6 -13.38 13.58 0.02
N GLU A 7 -13.61 14.78 0.54
CA GLU A 7 -12.65 15.86 0.78
C GLU A 7 -11.90 15.75 2.13
N ASP A 8 -12.25 14.79 3.01
CA ASP A 8 -11.58 14.56 4.29
C ASP A 8 -10.57 13.39 4.28
N TYR A 9 -10.41 12.71 3.14
CA TYR A 9 -9.49 11.57 3.03
C TYR A 9 -8.12 12.02 2.52
N ALA A 10 -7.11 11.93 3.39
CA ALA A 10 -5.72 12.05 2.96
C ALA A 10 -5.22 10.71 2.39
N TYR A 11 -4.29 10.77 1.46
CA TYR A 11 -3.61 9.61 0.91
C TYR A 11 -2.20 9.54 1.45
N ALA A 12 -1.76 8.34 1.82
CA ALA A 12 -0.41 8.08 2.29
C ALA A 12 0.24 6.97 1.47
N ARG A 13 1.57 7.06 1.34
CA ARG A 13 2.41 6.05 0.71
C ARG A 13 3.14 5.28 1.80
N ILE A 14 2.95 3.96 1.83
CA ILE A 14 3.60 3.10 2.80
C ILE A 14 4.53 2.12 2.07
N PRO A 15 5.83 2.12 2.36
CA PRO A 15 6.75 1.16 1.75
C PRO A 15 6.38 -0.28 2.10
N ALA A 16 6.53 -1.18 1.12
CA ALA A 16 6.26 -2.60 1.31
C ALA A 16 7.20 -3.48 0.47
N ARG A 17 7.33 -4.74 0.88
CA ARG A 17 8.18 -5.74 0.22
C ARG A 17 7.56 -7.12 0.23
N VAL A 18 7.63 -7.84 -0.87
CA VAL A 18 7.21 -9.25 -0.93
C VAL A 18 8.15 -10.13 -0.11
N LEU A 19 7.60 -10.95 0.79
CA LEU A 19 8.36 -11.99 1.48
C LEU A 19 8.54 -13.24 0.60
N GLY A 20 7.54 -13.55 -0.25
CA GLY A 20 7.64 -14.59 -1.28
C GLY A 20 6.95 -15.92 -0.96
N CYS A 21 6.19 -15.99 0.13
CA CYS A 21 5.35 -17.14 0.43
C CYS A 21 4.03 -17.02 -0.35
N LEU A 22 3.81 -17.88 -1.35
CA LEU A 22 2.51 -18.03 -2.00
C LEU A 22 1.72 -19.14 -1.30
N ASN A 23 0.62 -18.78 -0.64
CA ASN A 23 -0.26 -19.74 0.01
C ASN A 23 -1.70 -19.48 -0.43
N ASN A 24 -2.35 -20.48 -1.05
CA ASN A 24 -3.74 -20.38 -1.53
C ASN A 24 -4.07 -19.15 -2.38
N GLY A 25 -3.13 -18.68 -3.20
CA GLY A 25 -3.34 -17.49 -4.04
C GLY A 25 -3.06 -16.17 -3.33
N GLU A 26 -2.51 -16.21 -2.11
CA GLU A 26 -2.08 -15.02 -1.38
C GLU A 26 -0.55 -14.97 -1.28
N ILE A 27 0.01 -13.77 -1.41
CA ILE A 27 1.44 -13.48 -1.23
C ILE A 27 1.59 -12.73 0.09
N THR A 28 2.48 -13.21 0.96
CA THR A 28 2.86 -12.46 2.16
C THR A 28 3.69 -11.23 1.80
N VAL A 29 3.23 -10.07 2.25
CA VAL A 29 3.87 -8.76 2.07
C VAL A 29 4.25 -8.20 3.43
N ILE A 30 5.46 -7.69 3.55
CA ILE A 30 5.91 -6.91 4.70
C ILE A 30 5.62 -5.44 4.42
N ILE A 31 4.83 -4.80 5.29
CA ILE A 31 4.52 -3.38 5.25
C ILE A 31 5.37 -2.65 6.29
N PHE A 32 5.94 -1.51 5.91
CA PHE A 32 6.78 -0.67 6.76
C PHE A 32 6.09 0.67 7.06
N PRO A 33 5.17 0.74 8.03
CA PRO A 33 4.42 1.96 8.36
C PRO A 33 5.28 3.08 8.96
N GLY A 34 6.55 2.81 9.28
CA GLY A 34 7.50 3.75 9.87
C GLY A 34 8.06 3.28 11.20
N GLY A 35 9.18 3.89 11.62
CA GLY A 35 9.91 3.47 12.84
C GLY A 35 10.61 2.11 12.67
N GLU A 36 10.72 1.36 13.77
CA GLU A 36 11.31 0.01 13.81
C GLU A 36 10.26 -1.11 13.72
N THR A 37 9.04 -0.78 13.27
CA THR A 37 7.90 -1.71 13.20
C THR A 37 7.67 -2.17 11.76
N PHE A 38 7.30 -3.45 11.62
CA PHE A 38 6.81 -4.02 10.37
C PHE A 38 5.56 -4.85 10.62
N LEU A 39 4.71 -4.96 9.58
CA LEU A 39 3.50 -5.79 9.59
C LEU A 39 3.62 -6.83 8.48
N GLU A 40 3.28 -8.08 8.76
CA GLU A 40 3.20 -9.15 7.76
C GLU A 40 1.74 -9.39 7.42
N GLU A 41 1.35 -9.03 6.19
CA GLU A 41 -0.04 -9.09 5.76
C GLU A 41 -0.16 -9.99 4.51
N PRO A 42 -1.18 -10.86 4.44
CA PRO A 42 -1.49 -11.60 3.23
C PRO A 42 -2.17 -10.69 2.21
N PHE A 43 -1.69 -10.70 0.98
CA PHE A 43 -2.30 -9.99 -0.15
C PHE A 43 -2.74 -10.98 -1.20
N SER A 44 -3.93 -10.80 -1.76
CA SER A 44 -4.32 -11.56 -2.95
C SER A 44 -3.29 -11.34 -4.06
N ILE A 45 -2.87 -12.43 -4.70
CA ILE A 45 -1.92 -12.40 -5.82
C ILE A 45 -2.42 -11.49 -6.95
N ASP A 46 -3.73 -11.39 -7.14
CA ASP A 46 -4.36 -10.57 -8.18
C ASP A 46 -4.27 -9.07 -7.88
N PHE A 47 -4.07 -8.69 -6.61
CA PHE A 47 -3.86 -7.32 -6.20
C PHE A 47 -2.43 -6.84 -6.47
N ILE A 48 -1.46 -7.76 -6.52
CA ILE A 48 -0.05 -7.44 -6.78
C ILE A 48 0.25 -7.59 -8.27
N PRO A 49 0.77 -6.55 -8.95
CA PRO A 49 1.20 -6.65 -10.34
C PRO A 49 2.16 -7.82 -10.57
N PRO A 50 2.02 -8.62 -11.66
CA PRO A 50 2.83 -9.82 -11.87
C PRO A 50 4.34 -9.63 -11.77
N ASP A 51 4.85 -8.48 -12.22
CA ASP A 51 6.26 -8.09 -12.17
C ASP A 51 6.79 -7.87 -10.74
N LEU A 52 5.90 -7.61 -9.78
CA LEU A 52 6.23 -7.32 -8.38
C LEU A 52 5.99 -8.51 -7.44
N ARG A 53 5.59 -9.68 -7.94
CA ARG A 53 5.27 -10.86 -7.10
C ARG A 53 6.49 -11.63 -6.62
N MET A 54 7.69 -11.30 -7.11
CA MET A 54 8.91 -12.02 -6.76
C MET A 54 9.35 -11.71 -5.32
N PRO A 55 9.92 -12.69 -4.59
CA PRO A 55 10.49 -12.45 -3.27
C PRO A 55 11.46 -11.25 -3.27
N ASN A 56 11.36 -10.42 -2.24
CA ASN A 56 12.09 -9.17 -2.07
C ASN A 56 11.77 -8.04 -3.07
N SER A 57 10.77 -8.20 -3.94
CA SER A 57 10.30 -7.07 -4.76
C SER A 57 9.76 -5.97 -3.84
N GLU A 58 10.25 -4.75 -4.06
CA GLU A 58 9.85 -3.59 -3.28
C GLU A 58 8.87 -2.73 -4.07
N PHE A 59 7.85 -2.25 -3.39
CA PHE A 59 6.84 -1.35 -3.92
C PHE A 59 6.31 -0.45 -2.81
N ASP A 60 5.38 0.43 -3.16
CA ASP A 60 4.66 1.20 -2.17
C ASP A 60 3.16 0.87 -2.22
N ILE A 61 2.50 1.00 -1.08
CA ILE A 61 1.05 0.81 -0.95
C ILE A 61 0.43 2.19 -0.79
N LEU A 62 -0.56 2.50 -1.63
CA LEU A 62 -1.40 3.67 -1.46
C LEU A 62 -2.50 3.35 -0.47
N THR A 63 -2.58 4.10 0.64
CA THR A 63 -3.63 3.95 1.64
C THR A 63 -4.40 5.24 1.86
N THR A 64 -5.65 5.14 2.29
CA THR A 64 -6.42 6.30 2.78
C THR A 64 -6.14 6.56 4.27
N TYR A 65 -6.35 7.79 4.72
CA TYR A 65 -6.40 8.18 6.13
C TYR A 65 -7.73 8.90 6.39
N PRO A 66 -8.41 8.66 7.52
CA PRO A 66 -8.02 7.81 8.66
C PRO A 66 -8.33 6.32 8.49
N GLY A 67 -8.91 5.87 7.37
CA GLY A 67 -9.39 4.50 7.20
C GLY A 67 -8.32 3.42 7.05
N ALA A 68 -7.08 3.80 6.71
CA ALA A 68 -5.99 2.88 6.35
C ALA A 68 -6.38 1.87 5.25
N GLU A 69 -7.38 2.21 4.42
CA GLU A 69 -7.85 1.32 3.37
C GLU A 69 -6.81 1.27 2.25
N ILE A 70 -6.44 0.06 1.87
CA ILE A 70 -5.48 -0.16 0.79
C ILE A 70 -6.18 0.09 -0.55
N VAL A 71 -5.72 1.11 -1.28
CA VAL A 71 -6.31 1.53 -2.55
C VAL A 71 -5.68 0.79 -3.72
N ARG A 72 -4.33 0.80 -3.80
CA ARG A 72 -3.57 0.12 -4.86
C ARG A 72 -2.09 -0.03 -4.51
N ILE A 73 -1.42 -0.92 -5.25
CA ILE A 73 0.04 -1.03 -5.29
C ILE A 73 0.59 0.01 -6.27
N LEU A 74 1.64 0.70 -5.85
CA LEU A 74 2.39 1.67 -6.63
C LEU A 74 3.80 1.15 -6.85
N ARG A 75 4.31 1.27 -8.08
CA ARG A 75 5.74 1.02 -8.33
C ARG A 75 6.58 2.07 -7.60
N LYS A 76 7.83 1.72 -7.30
CA LYS A 76 8.81 2.71 -6.82
C LYS A 76 8.89 3.86 -7.83
N ASP A 77 8.86 5.08 -7.32
CA ASP A 77 8.87 6.33 -8.08
C ASP A 77 7.66 6.56 -9.00
N GLU A 78 6.59 5.75 -8.91
CA GLU A 78 5.35 6.02 -9.64
C GLU A 78 4.77 7.36 -9.19
N ALA A 79 4.32 8.21 -10.12
CA ALA A 79 3.66 9.46 -9.76
C ALA A 79 2.28 9.17 -9.13
N CYS A 80 1.95 9.83 -8.02
CA CYS A 80 0.68 9.64 -7.33
C CYS A 80 0.06 11.01 -7.00
N PRO A 81 -0.68 11.60 -7.96
CA PRO A 81 -1.26 12.93 -7.81
C PRO A 81 -2.19 13.03 -6.59
N GLU A 82 -2.78 11.91 -6.15
CA GLU A 82 -3.64 11.83 -4.96
C GLU A 82 -2.87 12.19 -3.67
N ILE A 83 -1.56 11.94 -3.62
CA ILE A 83 -0.69 12.32 -2.50
C ILE A 83 -0.14 13.74 -2.72
N ASP A 84 0.24 14.08 -3.96
CA ASP A 84 0.84 15.38 -4.29
C ASP A 84 -0.13 16.55 -4.01
N LEU A 85 -1.44 16.30 -4.13
CA LEU A 85 -2.49 17.27 -3.77
C LEU A 85 -2.59 17.55 -2.26
N ASN A 86 -2.15 16.62 -1.39
CA ASN A 86 -2.16 16.81 0.06
C ASN A 86 -1.00 17.66 0.58
N SER A 87 -0.01 17.99 -0.26
CA SER A 87 1.18 18.77 0.14
C SER A 87 1.03 20.28 -0.09
N GLN A 88 -0.18 20.79 -0.39
CA GLN A 88 -0.44 22.20 -0.73
C GLN A 88 -1.21 23.02 0.32
N TYR A 89 -1.40 22.53 1.56
CA TYR A 89 -2.02 23.30 2.65
C TYR A 89 -1.14 23.40 3.89
#